data_AF-A0A7S3HV74-F1
#
_entry.id   AF-A0A7S3HV74-F1
#
_cell.length_a   1.000
_cell.length_b   1.000
_cell.length_c   1.000
_cell.angle_alpha   90.00
_cell.angle_beta   90.00
_cell.angle_gamma   90.00
#
_symmetry.space_group_name_H-M   'P 1'
#
loop_
_entity.id
_entity.type
_entity.pdbx_description
1 polymer ?
#
loop_
_entity_poly.entity_id
_entity_poly.type
_entity_poly.pdbx_seq_one_letter_code
_entity_poly.pdbx_strand_id
1 'polypeptide(L)'
;VFNAPYANTRSVAELVISQIIALSRQMMDRSAECHRGAWYKVSKNCCEVRGKTLGIIGYGHVGSQVSVLAESLGMKVVYYDVVPKMAMGNATQCSTMDE
;
A
#
# COMPACT_ATOMS: atom_id res chain seq x y z
N VAL A 1 11.58 -27.55 -16.09
CA VAL A 1 10.41 -26.76 -15.62
C VAL A 1 10.83 -25.29 -15.67
N PHE A 2 10.07 -24.44 -16.38
CA PHE A 2 10.33 -22.99 -16.46
C PHE A 2 9.23 -22.23 -15.71
N ASN A 3 9.59 -21.13 -15.06
CA ASN A 3 8.67 -20.19 -14.42
C ASN A 3 9.06 -18.75 -14.76
N ALA A 4 8.15 -17.81 -14.47
CA ALA A 4 8.35 -16.38 -14.68
C ALA A 4 8.29 -15.64 -13.34
N PRO A 5 9.33 -15.76 -12.48
CA PRO A 5 9.40 -14.95 -11.27
C PRO A 5 9.41 -13.47 -11.71
N TYR A 6 8.69 -12.59 -11.02
CA TYR A 6 8.60 -11.15 -11.28
C TYR A 6 7.61 -10.66 -12.35
N ALA A 7 7.01 -11.53 -13.16
CA ALA A 7 6.04 -11.10 -14.19
C ALA A 7 4.80 -10.38 -13.61
N ASN A 8 4.44 -10.66 -12.36
CA ASN A 8 3.29 -10.10 -11.66
C ASN A 8 3.61 -8.86 -10.81
N THR A 9 4.84 -8.34 -10.85
CA THR A 9 5.30 -7.29 -9.92
C THR A 9 4.37 -6.06 -9.93
N ARG A 10 4.03 -5.58 -11.12
CA ARG A 10 3.17 -4.40 -11.29
C ARG A 10 1.73 -4.66 -10.83
N SER A 11 1.17 -5.82 -11.19
CA SER A 11 -0.20 -6.20 -10.82
C SER A 11 -0.38 -6.28 -9.31
N VAL A 12 0.61 -6.84 -8.60
CA VAL A 12 0.57 -6.89 -7.12
C VAL A 12 0.68 -5.49 -6.53
N ALA A 13 1.55 -4.64 -7.08
CA ALA A 13 1.71 -3.28 -6.57
C ALA A 13 0.42 -2.44 -6.72
N GLU A 14 -0.24 -2.50 -7.87
CA GLU A 14 -1.51 -1.80 -8.12
C GLU A 14 -2.64 -2.32 -7.22
N LEU A 15 -2.70 -3.64 -6.99
CA LEU A 15 -3.68 -4.24 -6.09
C LEU A 15 -3.51 -3.75 -4.65
N VAL A 16 -2.28 -3.72 -4.14
CA VAL A 16 -1.98 -3.24 -2.78
C VAL A 16 -2.41 -1.80 -2.60
N ILE A 17 -2.07 -0.92 -3.55
CA ILE A 17 -2.46 0.51 -3.50
C ILE A 17 -3.98 0.67 -3.53
N SER A 18 -4.67 -0.09 -4.39
CA SER A 18 -6.14 -0.11 -4.44
C SER A 18 -6.75 -0.51 -3.10
N GLN A 19 -6.23 -1.56 -2.47
CA GLN A 19 -6.69 -2.04 -1.17
C GLN A 19 -6.43 -1.04 -0.04
N ILE A 20 -5.27 -0.37 -0.03
CA ILE A 20 -4.95 0.68 0.95
C ILE A 20 -6.01 1.79 0.88
N ILE A 21 -6.33 2.28 -0.33
CA ILE A 21 -7.34 3.33 -0.52
C ILE A 21 -8.73 2.82 -0.11
N ALA A 22 -9.10 1.61 -0.53
CA ALA A 22 -10.39 1.00 -0.23
C ALA A 22 -10.61 0.85 1.28
N LEU A 23 -9.61 0.36 2.02
CA LEU A 23 -9.64 0.20 3.48
C LEU A 23 -9.68 1.55 4.18
N SER A 24 -8.83 2.50 3.76
CA SER A 24 -8.79 3.86 4.31
C SER A 24 -10.13 4.60 4.19
N ARG A 25 -10.98 4.19 3.24
CA ARG A 25 -12.29 4.78 2.96
C ARG A 25 -13.47 3.89 3.33
N GLN A 26 -13.22 2.74 3.98
CA GLN A 26 -14.24 1.72 4.31
C GLN A 26 -15.11 1.33 3.10
N MET A 27 -14.55 1.37 1.89
CA MET A 27 -15.31 1.28 0.64
C MET A 27 -16.05 -0.04 0.51
N MET A 28 -15.42 -1.14 0.95
CA MET A 28 -15.99 -2.47 0.87
C MET A 28 -17.19 -2.65 1.81
N ASP A 29 -17.12 -2.09 3.03
CA ASP A 29 -18.23 -2.12 3.99
C ASP A 29 -19.42 -1.33 3.47
N ARG A 30 -19.18 -0.11 2.97
CA ARG A 30 -20.22 0.75 2.39
C ARG A 30 -20.86 0.10 1.17
N SER A 31 -20.07 -0.55 0.31
CA SER A 31 -20.59 -1.31 -0.83
C SER A 31 -21.50 -2.45 -0.37
N ALA A 32 -21.09 -3.22 0.65
CA ALA A 32 -21.89 -4.33 1.18
C ALA A 32 -23.21 -3.86 1.81
N GLU A 33 -23.21 -2.71 2.49
CA GLU A 33 -24.42 -2.08 3.03
C GLU A 33 -25.39 -1.67 1.91
N CYS A 34 -24.87 -1.02 0.86
CA CYS A 34 -25.66 -0.60 -0.31
C CYS A 34 -26.33 -1.78 -1.01
N HIS A 35 -25.62 -2.90 -1.19
CA HIS A 35 -26.20 -4.13 -1.77
C HIS A 35 -27.33 -4.73 -0.91
N ARG A 36 -27.38 -4.41 0.38
CA ARG A 36 -28.47 -4.79 1.30
C ARG A 36 -29.58 -3.73 1.39
N GLY A 37 -29.55 -2.70 0.53
CA GLY A 37 -30.54 -1.63 0.51
C GLY A 37 -30.33 -0.54 1.58
N ALA A 38 -29.19 -0.56 2.30
CA ALA A 38 -28.87 0.44 3.30
C ALA A 38 -27.87 1.47 2.76
N TRP A 39 -28.14 2.76 2.96
CA TRP A 39 -27.27 3.85 2.53
C TRP A 39 -26.72 4.63 3.73
N TYR A 40 -25.52 4.27 4.17
CA TYR A 40 -24.86 4.94 5.29
C TYR A 40 -23.82 5.95 4.79
N LYS A 41 -24.23 7.21 4.68
CA LYS A 41 -23.33 8.32 4.34
C LYS A 41 -22.61 8.82 5.59
N VAL A 42 -21.54 8.12 5.99
CA VAL A 42 -20.73 8.47 7.15
C VAL A 42 -19.25 8.58 6.79
N SER A 43 -18.54 9.50 7.45
CA SER A 43 -17.11 9.73 7.28
C SER A 43 -16.28 9.33 8.50
N LYS A 44 -16.92 8.84 9.56
CA LYS A 44 -16.24 8.43 10.79
C LYS A 44 -15.21 7.34 10.44
N ASN A 45 -13.96 7.55 10.86
CA ASN A 45 -12.80 6.67 10.60
C ASN A 45 -12.40 6.53 9.11
N CYS A 46 -12.96 7.31 8.19
CA CYS A 46 -12.46 7.40 6.83
C CYS A 46 -11.35 8.45 6.76
N CYS A 47 -10.22 8.13 6.13
CA CYS A 47 -9.13 9.08 5.97
C CYS A 47 -8.55 9.07 4.55
N GLU A 48 -7.91 10.17 4.17
CA GLU A 48 -7.09 10.25 2.98
C GLU A 48 -5.75 9.55 3.22
N VAL A 49 -5.24 8.90 2.18
CA VAL A 49 -3.94 8.22 2.22
C VAL A 49 -2.78 9.22 2.11
N ARG A 50 -3.01 10.37 1.47
CA ARG A 50 -1.99 11.43 1.33
C ARG A 50 -1.53 11.90 2.71
N GLY A 51 -0.21 12.01 2.88
CA GLY A 51 0.44 12.41 4.13
C GLY A 51 0.51 11.31 5.19
N LYS A 52 -0.10 10.13 4.96
CA LYS A 52 0.07 8.96 5.84
C LYS A 52 1.40 8.27 5.56
N THR A 53 1.88 7.54 6.56
CA THR A 53 3.08 6.71 6.44
C THR A 53 2.71 5.29 6.05
N LEU A 54 3.30 4.77 4.97
CA LEU A 54 3.22 3.37 4.57
C LEU A 54 4.52 2.67 4.98
N GLY A 55 4.41 1.65 5.83
CA GLY A 55 5.50 0.74 6.16
C GLY A 55 5.51 -0.47 5.22
N ILE A 56 6.67 -0.76 4.62
CA ILE A 56 6.87 -1.90 3.72
C ILE A 56 7.88 -2.86 4.34
N ILE A 57 7.49 -4.13 4.54
CA ILE A 57 8.39 -5.19 4.98
C ILE A 57 8.80 -6.02 3.76
N GLY A 58 10.08 -5.97 3.40
CA GLY A 58 10.65 -6.53 2.18
C GLY A 58 10.66 -5.54 1.02
N TYR A 59 11.83 -5.00 0.69
CA TYR A 59 12.04 -3.97 -0.34
C TYR A 59 12.65 -4.55 -1.63
N GLY A 60 12.04 -5.63 -2.11
CA GLY A 60 12.37 -6.28 -3.39
C GLY A 60 11.65 -5.67 -4.60
N HIS A 61 11.42 -6.46 -5.64
CA HIS A 61 10.75 -6.03 -6.87
C HIS A 61 9.35 -5.42 -6.61
N VAL A 62 8.52 -6.09 -5.80
CA VAL A 62 7.16 -5.61 -5.50
C VAL A 62 7.20 -4.42 -4.53
N GLY A 63 7.96 -4.53 -3.44
CA GLY A 63 8.03 -3.48 -2.41
C GLY A 63 8.50 -2.13 -2.97
N SER A 64 9.50 -2.14 -3.84
CA SER A 64 9.97 -0.93 -4.52
C SER A 64 8.92 -0.33 -5.48
N GLN A 65 8.16 -1.15 -6.21
CA GLN A 65 7.06 -0.66 -7.06
C GLN A 65 5.89 -0.10 -6.24
N VAL A 66 5.54 -0.74 -5.12
CA VAL A 66 4.54 -0.22 -4.18
C VAL A 66 4.98 1.12 -3.62
N SER A 67 6.26 1.25 -3.23
CA SER A 67 6.86 2.48 -2.73
C SER A 67 6.68 3.65 -3.71
N VAL A 68 7.08 3.47 -4.97
CA VAL A 68 6.95 4.49 -6.01
C VAL A 68 5.49 4.94 -6.21
N LEU A 69 4.55 3.99 -6.23
CA LEU A 69 3.12 4.32 -6.37
C LEU A 69 2.58 5.04 -5.12
N ALA A 70 2.94 4.60 -3.93
CA ALA A 70 2.53 5.24 -2.69
C ALA A 70 3.05 6.69 -2.58
N GLU A 71 4.31 6.92 -2.95
CA GLU A 71 4.88 8.27 -3.01
C GLU A 71 4.16 9.16 -4.03
N SER A 72 3.77 8.62 -5.19
CA SER A 72 2.99 9.37 -6.19
C SER A 72 1.61 9.80 -5.68
N LEU A 73 1.06 9.09 -4.69
CA LEU A 73 -0.17 9.45 -3.98
C LEU A 73 0.08 10.40 -2.79
N GLY A 74 1.33 10.79 -2.58
CA GLY A 74 1.78 11.68 -1.52
C GLY A 74 1.85 11.01 -0.15
N MET A 75 2.02 9.68 -0.09
CA MET A 75 2.33 8.97 1.15
C MET A 75 3.82 9.14 1.50
N LYS A 76 4.15 9.06 2.80
CA LYS A 76 5.53 8.88 3.26
C LYS A 76 5.82 7.38 3.28
N VAL A 77 6.93 6.93 2.69
CA VAL A 77 7.26 5.50 2.67
C VAL A 77 8.44 5.22 3.57
N VAL A 78 8.26 4.25 4.46
CA VAL A 78 9.34 3.64 5.24
C VAL A 78 9.40 2.16 4.93
N TYR A 79 10.59 1.56 4.96
CA TYR A 79 10.72 0.13 4.69
C TYR A 79 11.75 -0.54 5.56
N TYR A 80 11.52 -1.83 5.83
CA TYR A 80 12.48 -2.72 6.46
C TYR A 80 12.77 -3.89 5.54
N ASP A 81 14.04 -4.27 5.41
CA ASP A 81 14.48 -5.47 4.71
C ASP A 81 15.69 -6.04 5.47
N VAL A 82 15.80 -7.37 5.52
CA VAL A 82 16.92 -8.06 6.19
C VAL A 82 18.24 -7.85 5.44
N VAL A 83 18.18 -7.50 4.15
CA VAL A 83 19.33 -7.11 3.35
C VAL A 83 19.29 -5.60 3.12
N PRO A 84 20.41 -4.88 3.23
CA PRO A 84 20.48 -3.48 2.82
C PRO A 84 20.01 -3.30 1.36
N LYS A 85 18.99 -2.45 1.16
CA LYS A 85 18.49 -2.07 -0.15
C LYS A 85 18.64 -0.58 -0.33
N MET A 86 19.03 -0.15 -1.53
CA MET A 86 19.02 1.26 -1.87
C MET A 86 17.58 1.76 -2.00
N ALA A 87 17.26 2.85 -1.30
CA ALA A 87 15.97 3.49 -1.38
C ALA A 87 15.72 4.02 -2.80
N MET A 88 14.45 3.97 -3.23
CA MET A 88 14.00 4.66 -4.44
C MET A 88 13.14 5.84 -4.02
N GLY A 89 13.33 6.99 -4.66
CA GLY A 89 12.58 8.20 -4.33
C GLY A 89 12.93 8.73 -2.94
N ASN A 90 11.91 9.00 -2.14
CA ASN A 90 12.04 9.54 -0.78
C ASN A 90 11.85 8.47 0.31
N ALA A 91 11.86 7.19 -0.07
CA ALA A 91 11.65 6.09 0.86
C ALA A 91 12.79 6.02 1.88
N THR A 92 12.47 5.79 3.15
CA THR A 92 13.46 5.72 4.23
C THR A 92 13.59 4.29 4.73
N GLN A 93 14.82 3.79 4.83
CA GLN A 93 15.07 2.47 5.41
C GLN A 93 15.04 2.55 6.94
N CYS A 94 14.21 1.72 7.58
CA CYS A 94 14.24 1.47 9.01
C CYS A 94 15.32 0.45 9.35
N SER A 95 15.99 0.65 10.48
CA SER A 95 17.04 -0.22 11.00
C SER A 95 16.49 -1.49 11.65
N THR A 96 15.28 -1.39 12.21
CA THR A 96 14.55 -2.49 12.85
C THR A 96 13.09 -2.48 12.42
N MET A 97 12.36 -3.55 12.70
CA MET A 97 10.92 -3.65 12.39
C MET A 97 10.04 -2.89 13.39
N ASP A 98 10.58 -2.55 14.57
CA ASP A 98 9.86 -1.86 15.65
C ASP A 98 10.00 -0.32 15.59
N GLU A 99 10.76 0.18 14.63
CA GLU A 99 10.95 1.61 14.31
C GLU A 99 9.81 2.14 13.44
#